data_AF-A0A544Y9A5-F1
#
_entry.id   AF-A0A544Y9A5-F1
#
_cell.length_a   1.000
_cell.length_b   1.000
_cell.length_c   1.000
_cell.angle_alpha   90.00
_cell.angle_beta   90.00
_cell.angle_gamma   90.00
#
_symmetry.space_group_name_H-M   'P 1'
#
loop_
_entity.id
_entity.type
_entity.pdbx_description
1 polymer ?
#
loop_
_entity_poly.entity_id
_entity_poly.type
_entity_poly.pdbx_seq_one_letter_code
_entity_poly.pdbx_strand_id
1 'polypeptide(L)'
;MISLSRNRRAIIAMLCLPIPLAGCMRVPEVEMTPEQSRQVLITEANAIIRAVFPDAEPLVAVQVKDAPCGGPVGTDDTSVTSLLTVRSDTADDASDPDEVFREVLTVLRQRGWTINYTKGRVAGAEHKGMGGIRVGVPESPVGINIGGDTECVKNPERAT
;
A
#
# COMPACT_ATOMS: atom_id res chain seq x y z
N MET A 1 52.42 -52.88 24.96
CA MET A 1 52.36 -51.45 25.36
C MET A 1 51.54 -50.70 24.33
N ILE A 2 50.70 -49.83 24.87
CA ILE A 2 49.65 -49.01 24.26
C ILE A 2 50.23 -48.00 23.26
N SER A 3 49.54 -47.74 22.14
CA SER A 3 49.03 -46.40 21.80
C SER A 3 48.10 -46.43 20.58
N LEU A 4 46.83 -46.14 20.84
CA LEU A 4 45.78 -45.84 19.86
C LEU A 4 45.59 -44.31 19.85
N SER A 5 45.64 -43.70 18.66
CA SER A 5 45.16 -42.34 18.40
C SER A 5 44.79 -42.25 16.92
N ARG A 6 43.49 -42.32 16.56
CA ARG A 6 42.49 -41.22 16.49
C ARG A 6 42.56 -40.46 15.16
N ASN A 7 41.58 -40.71 14.28
CA ASN A 7 40.81 -39.69 13.55
C ASN A 7 39.73 -40.39 12.69
N ARG A 8 38.48 -40.42 13.14
CA ARG A 8 37.43 -39.40 12.88
C ARG A 8 37.06 -39.29 11.40
N ARG A 9 36.01 -40.01 10.99
CA ARG A 9 34.96 -39.46 10.13
C ARG A 9 33.59 -39.85 10.70
N ALA A 10 32.87 -38.83 11.10
CA ALA A 10 31.58 -38.90 11.76
C ALA A 10 30.50 -39.33 10.75
N ILE A 11 29.65 -40.24 11.21
CA ILE A 11 28.36 -40.57 10.61
C ILE A 11 27.41 -39.42 10.96
N ILE A 12 26.97 -38.66 9.96
CA ILE A 12 25.91 -37.65 10.15
C ILE A 12 24.58 -38.38 10.06
N ALA A 13 23.91 -38.55 11.20
CA ALA A 13 22.53 -38.97 11.27
C ALA A 13 21.64 -37.81 10.77
N MET A 14 20.90 -38.03 9.68
CA MET A 14 19.80 -37.15 9.27
C MET A 14 18.68 -37.24 10.32
N LEU A 15 18.55 -36.21 11.14
CA LEU A 15 17.31 -35.93 11.86
C LEU A 15 16.38 -35.16 10.92
N CYS A 16 15.35 -35.84 10.42
CA CYS A 16 14.19 -35.20 9.80
C CYS A 16 13.47 -34.34 10.85
N LEU A 17 13.63 -33.02 10.78
CA LEU A 17 12.80 -32.08 11.52
C LEU A 17 11.42 -31.97 10.84
N PRO A 18 10.32 -31.96 11.61
CA PRO A 18 8.99 -31.74 11.05
C PRO A 18 8.82 -30.28 10.62
N ILE A 19 8.34 -30.10 9.39
CA ILE A 19 7.99 -28.80 8.80
C ILE A 19 6.82 -28.21 9.60
N PRO A 20 6.91 -26.98 10.13
CA PRO A 20 5.78 -26.37 10.81
C PRO A 20 4.70 -26.06 9.77
N LEU A 21 3.50 -26.53 10.08
CA LEU A 21 2.25 -26.20 9.41
C LEU A 21 2.18 -24.69 9.16
N ALA A 22 1.89 -24.32 7.91
CA ALA A 22 1.55 -22.96 7.52
C ALA A 22 0.31 -22.51 8.30
N GLY A 23 0.54 -21.88 9.45
CA GLY A 23 -0.50 -21.10 10.12
C GLY A 23 -0.94 -20.02 9.16
N CYS A 24 -2.25 -19.92 8.93
CA CYS A 24 -2.85 -18.75 8.30
C CYS A 24 -2.41 -17.53 9.10
N MET A 25 -1.34 -16.85 8.67
CA MET A 25 -1.01 -15.54 9.19
C MET A 25 -2.16 -14.65 8.74
N ARG A 26 -3.12 -14.43 9.65
CA ARG A 26 -4.01 -13.29 9.55
C ARG A 26 -3.07 -12.09 9.49
N VAL A 27 -3.01 -11.44 8.33
CA VAL A 27 -2.41 -10.12 8.20
C VAL A 27 -3.01 -9.30 9.36
N PRO A 28 -2.20 -8.81 10.31
CA PRO A 28 -2.71 -8.07 11.45
C PRO A 28 -3.56 -6.93 10.91
N GLU A 29 -4.80 -6.85 11.37
CA GLU A 29 -5.62 -5.67 11.16
C GLU A 29 -4.89 -4.55 11.90
N VAL A 30 -4.31 -3.62 11.15
CA VAL A 30 -3.45 -2.59 11.74
C VAL A 30 -4.37 -1.62 12.46
N GLU A 31 -4.34 -1.63 13.79
CA GLU A 31 -5.05 -0.64 14.59
C GLU A 31 -4.38 0.72 14.36
N MET A 32 -5.04 1.59 13.60
CA MET A 32 -4.61 2.95 13.30
C MET A 32 -5.69 3.94 13.69
N THR A 33 -5.31 5.13 14.14
CA THR A 33 -6.25 6.25 14.18
C THR A 33 -6.58 6.71 12.76
N PRO A 34 -7.70 7.44 12.57
CA PRO A 34 -8.01 8.14 11.34
C PRO A 34 -6.84 8.91 10.70
N GLU A 35 -6.12 9.67 11.52
CA GLU A 35 -4.96 10.46 11.08
C GLU A 35 -3.81 9.56 10.61
N GLN A 36 -3.52 8.50 11.37
CA GLN A 36 -2.45 7.56 11.02
C GLN A 36 -2.75 6.85 9.70
N SER A 37 -4.00 6.40 9.50
CA SER A 37 -4.42 5.77 8.24
C SER A 37 -4.24 6.72 7.07
N ARG A 38 -4.58 8.00 7.24
CA ARG A 38 -4.40 9.03 6.21
C ARG A 38 -2.92 9.25 5.90
N GLN A 39 -2.07 9.33 6.92
CA GLN A 39 -0.65 9.55 6.72
C GLN A 39 0.02 8.37 6.01
N VAL A 40 -0.43 7.14 6.28
CA VAL A 40 0.00 5.95 5.52
C VAL A 40 -0.40 6.07 4.06
N LEU A 41 -1.66 6.43 3.77
CA LEU A 41 -2.13 6.61 2.39
C LEU A 41 -1.36 7.71 1.64
N ILE A 42 -1.07 8.84 2.30
CA ILE A 42 -0.25 9.93 1.75
C ILE A 42 1.16 9.43 1.42
N THR A 43 1.77 8.71 2.34
CA THR A 43 3.12 8.16 2.18
C THR A 43 3.17 7.22 0.97
N GLU A 44 2.15 6.37 0.83
CA GLU A 44 2.06 5.43 -0.28
C GLU A 44 1.76 6.10 -1.62
N ALA A 45 0.85 7.07 -1.66
CA ALA A 45 0.59 7.87 -2.86
C ALA A 45 1.86 8.61 -3.33
N ASN A 46 2.60 9.21 -2.40
CA ASN A 46 3.88 9.86 -2.70
C ASN A 46 4.92 8.87 -3.23
N ALA A 47 5.00 7.68 -2.63
CA ALA A 47 5.91 6.63 -3.07
C ALA A 47 5.57 6.09 -4.46
N ILE A 48 4.28 5.99 -4.81
CA ILE A 48 3.83 5.62 -6.16
C ILE A 48 4.28 6.68 -7.17
N ILE A 49 4.03 7.96 -6.90
CA ILE A 49 4.42 9.04 -7.80
C ILE A 49 5.94 9.07 -8.00
N ARG A 50 6.71 8.98 -6.91
CA ARG A 50 8.18 9.01 -6.97
C ARG A 50 8.80 7.77 -7.59
N ALA A 51 8.09 6.64 -7.62
CA ALA A 51 8.57 5.47 -8.33
C ALA A 51 8.54 5.66 -9.86
N VAL A 52 7.59 6.46 -10.36
CA VAL A 52 7.46 6.78 -11.79
C VAL A 52 8.24 8.05 -12.16
N PHE A 53 8.18 9.07 -11.30
CA PHE A 53 8.89 10.35 -11.46
C PHE A 53 9.79 10.58 -10.23
N PRO A 54 11.03 10.08 -10.22
CA PRO A 54 11.92 10.15 -9.06
C PRO A 54 12.16 11.55 -8.50
N ASP A 55 12.18 12.55 -9.39
CA ASP A 55 12.44 13.96 -9.06
C ASP A 55 11.16 14.77 -8.79
N ALA A 56 9.99 14.12 -8.75
CA ALA A 56 8.73 14.80 -8.48
C ALA A 56 8.64 15.36 -7.06
N GLU A 57 7.99 16.52 -6.93
CA GLU A 57 7.56 17.10 -5.65
C GLU A 57 6.04 16.98 -5.53
N PRO A 58 5.50 15.88 -4.97
CA PRO A 58 4.07 15.65 -5.02
C PRO A 58 3.31 16.64 -4.14
N LEU A 59 2.35 17.33 -4.73
CA LEU A 59 1.47 18.24 -4.00
C LEU A 59 0.30 17.47 -3.41
N VAL A 60 0.13 17.59 -2.09
CA VAL A 60 -0.91 16.90 -1.34
C VAL A 60 -2.02 17.87 -0.95
N ALA A 61 -3.23 17.63 -1.45
CA ALA A 61 -4.44 18.29 -0.99
C ALA A 61 -5.30 17.28 -0.23
N VAL A 62 -5.57 17.57 1.04
CA VAL A 62 -6.41 16.73 1.91
C VAL A 62 -7.78 17.38 2.06
N GLN A 63 -8.83 16.70 1.63
CA GLN A 63 -10.19 17.04 1.99
C GLN A 63 -10.66 16.04 3.05
N VAL A 64 -10.81 16.51 4.29
CA VAL A 64 -11.25 15.67 5.41
C VAL A 64 -12.77 15.63 5.40
N LYS A 65 -13.33 14.43 5.19
CA LYS A 65 -14.74 14.16 5.44
C LYS A 65 -14.83 12.86 6.23
N ASP A 66 -14.79 12.98 7.55
CA ASP A 66 -15.02 11.84 8.43
C ASP A 66 -16.47 11.36 8.24
N ALA A 67 -16.65 10.07 7.93
CA ALA A 67 -17.95 9.44 7.79
C ALA A 67 -18.04 8.21 8.70
N PRO A 68 -19.20 7.84 9.24
CA PRO A 68 -19.33 6.57 9.94
C PRO A 68 -19.14 5.39 8.97
N CYS A 69 -18.40 4.35 9.39
CA CYS A 69 -18.20 3.14 8.59
C CYS A 69 -19.52 2.40 8.45
N GLY A 70 -20.18 2.52 7.29
CA GLY A 70 -21.28 1.64 6.89
C GLY A 70 -22.43 1.47 7.90
N GLY A 71 -22.56 2.37 8.88
CA GLY A 71 -23.36 2.15 10.08
C GLY A 71 -24.03 3.43 10.60
N PRO A 72 -25.01 3.30 11.51
CA PRO A 72 -25.66 4.46 12.13
C PRO A 72 -24.65 5.37 12.82
N VAL A 73 -24.99 6.65 12.97
CA VAL A 73 -24.16 7.63 13.69
C VAL A 73 -23.91 7.12 15.12
N GLY A 74 -22.65 6.85 15.48
CA GLY A 74 -22.27 6.40 16.83
C GLY A 74 -21.72 4.97 16.94
N THR A 75 -21.29 4.34 15.84
CA THR A 75 -20.54 3.07 15.88
C THR A 75 -19.08 3.26 16.28
N ASP A 76 -18.48 2.25 16.92
CA ASP A 76 -17.06 2.20 17.35
C ASP A 76 -16.07 2.30 16.17
N ASP A 77 -16.53 1.93 14.97
CA ASP A 77 -15.80 2.02 13.72
C ASP A 77 -16.24 3.27 12.90
N THR A 78 -15.28 4.08 12.45
CA THR A 78 -15.52 5.23 11.55
C THR A 78 -14.73 5.08 10.25
N SER A 79 -15.36 5.35 9.11
CA SER A 79 -14.70 5.32 7.79
C SER A 79 -14.20 6.71 7.53
N VAL A 80 -12.90 6.88 7.56
CA VAL A 80 -12.34 8.14 7.13
C VAL A 80 -12.42 8.14 5.61
N THR A 81 -13.45 8.75 5.03
CA THR A 81 -13.45 9.08 3.61
C THR A 81 -12.53 10.29 3.43
N SER A 82 -11.23 10.04 3.57
CA SER A 82 -10.18 11.04 3.33
C SER A 82 -9.95 11.13 1.85
N LEU A 83 -10.61 12.06 1.17
CA LEU A 83 -10.30 12.32 -0.22
C LEU A 83 -8.92 12.99 -0.31
N LEU A 84 -7.92 12.19 -0.63
CA LEU A 84 -6.56 12.63 -0.90
C LEU A 84 -6.43 12.94 -2.39
N THR A 85 -5.98 14.14 -2.77
CA THR A 85 -5.48 14.38 -4.13
C THR A 85 -3.97 14.60 -4.06
N VAL A 86 -3.18 13.67 -4.60
CA VAL A 86 -1.74 13.87 -4.80
C VAL A 86 -1.44 14.05 -6.28
N ARG A 87 -0.65 15.07 -6.62
CA ARG A 87 -0.29 15.39 -8.02
C ARG A 87 1.21 15.44 -8.18
N SER A 88 1.75 14.89 -9.27
CA SER A 88 3.10 15.22 -9.72
C SER A 88 3.10 16.63 -10.32
N ASP A 89 4.07 17.47 -9.94
CA ASP A 89 4.34 18.78 -10.55
C ASP A 89 5.37 18.70 -11.69
N THR A 90 5.98 17.53 -11.89
CA THR A 90 6.84 17.21 -13.02
C THR A 90 5.97 17.06 -14.27
N ALA A 91 5.51 18.21 -14.78
CA ALA A 91 4.87 18.32 -16.07
C ALA A 91 5.92 18.00 -17.14
N ASP A 92 5.94 16.76 -17.62
CA ASP A 92 6.80 16.36 -18.73
C ASP A 92 5.96 16.20 -20.01
N ASP A 93 5.86 17.28 -20.78
CA ASP A 93 5.16 17.25 -22.07
C ASP A 93 5.86 16.37 -23.12
N ALA A 94 7.07 15.85 -22.84
CA ALA A 94 7.76 14.90 -23.70
C ALA A 94 7.46 13.43 -23.38
N SER A 95 6.89 13.13 -22.22
CA SER A 95 6.53 11.77 -21.82
C SER A 95 5.27 11.29 -22.55
N ASP A 96 5.22 10.00 -22.93
CA ASP A 96 4.00 9.37 -23.45
C ASP A 96 3.05 9.03 -22.27
N PRO A 97 1.83 9.59 -22.21
CA PRO A 97 0.91 9.33 -21.10
C PRO A 97 0.45 7.86 -21.03
N ASP A 98 0.46 7.10 -22.12
CA ASP A 98 0.12 5.67 -22.11
C ASP A 98 1.29 4.81 -21.59
N GLU A 99 2.54 5.26 -21.76
CA GLU A 99 3.71 4.64 -21.13
C GLU A 99 3.72 4.90 -19.62
N VAL A 100 3.54 6.15 -19.21
CA VAL A 100 3.43 6.53 -17.78
C VAL A 100 2.30 5.75 -17.11
N PHE A 101 1.15 5.58 -17.76
CA PHE A 101 0.06 4.79 -17.19
C PHE A 101 0.44 3.31 -17.02
N ARG A 102 1.13 2.69 -17.99
CA ARG A 102 1.61 1.30 -17.86
C ARG A 102 2.62 1.15 -16.71
N GLU A 103 3.47 2.15 -16.51
CA GLU A 103 4.42 2.19 -15.41
C GLU A 103 3.70 2.30 -14.06
N VAL A 104 2.71 3.19 -13.94
CA VAL A 104 1.84 3.28 -12.75
C VAL A 104 1.22 1.93 -12.42
N LEU A 105 0.65 1.21 -13.39
CA LEU A 105 0.07 -0.12 -13.16
C LEU A 105 1.11 -1.14 -12.68
N THR A 106 2.37 -1.00 -13.12
CA THR A 106 3.47 -1.85 -12.69
C THR A 106 3.86 -1.56 -11.25
N VAL A 107 4.04 -0.28 -10.91
CA VAL A 107 4.34 0.19 -9.55
C VAL A 107 3.25 -0.25 -8.57
N LEU A 108 1.97 -0.07 -8.93
CA LEU A 108 0.85 -0.49 -8.08
C LEU A 108 0.95 -1.98 -7.73
N ARG A 109 1.16 -2.85 -8.73
CA ARG A 109 1.31 -4.30 -8.50
C ARG A 109 2.53 -4.65 -7.65
N GLN A 110 3.67 -4.01 -7.91
CA GLN A 110 4.90 -4.22 -7.13
C GLN A 110 4.73 -3.83 -5.66
N ARG A 111 3.91 -2.82 -5.39
CA ARG A 111 3.58 -2.33 -4.05
C ARG A 111 2.42 -3.08 -3.39
N GLY A 112 1.92 -4.16 -3.98
CA GLY A 112 0.88 -5.00 -3.39
C GLY A 112 -0.55 -4.49 -3.58
N TRP A 113 -0.77 -3.47 -4.41
CA TRP A 113 -2.12 -3.01 -4.74
C TRP A 113 -2.81 -3.98 -5.71
N THR A 114 -4.06 -4.30 -5.42
CA THR A 114 -4.93 -5.06 -6.32
C THR A 114 -5.67 -4.09 -7.22
N ILE A 115 -5.44 -4.17 -8.53
CA ILE A 115 -6.14 -3.32 -9.51
C ILE A 115 -7.53 -3.89 -9.76
N ASN A 116 -8.55 -3.12 -9.40
CA ASN A 116 -9.96 -3.52 -9.48
C ASN A 116 -10.56 -3.18 -10.86
N TYR A 117 -10.16 -2.05 -11.45
CA TYR A 117 -10.61 -1.66 -12.78
C TYR A 117 -9.62 -0.72 -13.46
N THR A 118 -9.71 -0.65 -14.78
CA THR A 118 -9.07 0.38 -15.60
C THR A 118 -10.08 0.98 -16.58
N LYS A 119 -10.07 2.30 -16.77
CA LYS A 119 -10.89 3.00 -17.78
C LYS A 119 -10.11 4.16 -18.38
N GLY A 120 -9.66 4.00 -19.63
CA GLY A 120 -8.65 4.90 -20.20
C GLY A 120 -7.38 4.85 -19.34
N ARG A 121 -6.73 5.99 -19.15
CA ARG A 121 -5.56 6.15 -18.26
C ARG A 121 -5.92 6.36 -16.78
N VAL A 122 -6.95 5.66 -16.32
CA VAL A 122 -7.40 5.68 -14.92
C VAL A 122 -7.47 4.26 -14.40
N ALA A 123 -6.91 4.02 -13.22
CA ALA A 123 -6.98 2.76 -12.50
C ALA A 123 -7.59 2.97 -11.10
N GLY A 124 -8.52 2.08 -10.73
CA GLY A 124 -8.93 1.91 -9.34
C GLY A 124 -8.18 0.73 -8.74
N ALA A 125 -7.62 0.90 -7.54
CA ALA A 125 -6.88 -0.16 -6.86
C ALA A 125 -7.13 -0.15 -5.35
N GLU A 126 -7.02 -1.30 -4.71
CA GLU A 126 -7.20 -1.47 -3.26
C GLU A 126 -5.99 -2.18 -2.64
N HIS A 127 -5.67 -1.80 -1.41
CA HIS A 127 -4.67 -2.47 -0.60
C HIS A 127 -5.24 -2.72 0.79
N LYS A 128 -5.33 -3.99 1.17
CA LYS A 128 -5.84 -4.42 2.46
C LYS A 128 -5.09 -3.74 3.60
N GLY A 129 -5.81 -3.22 4.60
CA GLY A 129 -5.25 -2.48 5.73
C GLY A 129 -4.94 -1.02 5.41
N MET A 130 -5.33 -0.51 4.24
CA MET A 130 -4.98 0.83 3.79
C MET A 130 -6.14 1.57 3.12
N GLY A 131 -6.92 0.88 2.28
CA GLY A 131 -8.04 1.49 1.56
C GLY A 131 -7.95 1.38 0.05
N GLY A 132 -8.71 2.24 -0.62
CA GLY A 132 -8.81 2.32 -2.07
C GLY A 132 -8.18 3.59 -2.62
N ILE A 133 -7.57 3.50 -3.79
CA ILE A 133 -7.08 4.64 -4.55
C ILE A 133 -7.65 4.64 -5.98
N ARG A 134 -7.76 5.83 -6.53
CA ARG A 134 -8.02 6.11 -7.94
C ARG A 134 -6.85 6.89 -8.51
N VAL A 135 -6.05 6.24 -9.35
CA VAL A 135 -4.90 6.86 -10.01
C VAL A 135 -5.28 7.24 -11.44
N GLY A 136 -4.91 8.44 -11.90
CA GLY A 136 -5.13 8.90 -13.26
C GLY A 136 -3.91 9.59 -13.85
N VAL A 137 -3.66 9.36 -15.13
CA VAL A 137 -2.59 10.02 -15.91
C VAL A 137 -3.24 10.93 -16.97
N PRO A 138 -3.24 12.26 -16.76
CA PRO A 138 -3.73 13.21 -17.76
C PRO A 138 -2.88 13.19 -19.05
N GLU A 139 -3.47 13.69 -20.13
CA GLU A 139 -2.80 13.74 -21.45
C GLU A 139 -1.81 14.88 -21.59
N SER A 140 -2.11 16.04 -21.00
CA SER A 140 -1.21 17.20 -20.95
C SER A 140 -1.60 18.13 -19.79
N PRO A 141 -0.63 18.60 -18.99
CA PRO A 141 0.72 18.05 -18.90
C PRO A 141 0.69 16.60 -18.41
N VAL A 142 1.60 15.76 -18.87
CA VAL A 142 1.68 14.37 -18.39
C VAL A 142 2.15 14.38 -16.94
N GLY A 143 1.44 13.63 -16.10
CA GLY A 143 1.69 13.53 -14.67
C GLY A 143 0.86 12.43 -14.04
N ILE A 144 0.78 12.40 -12.71
CA ILE A 144 -0.02 11.42 -11.96
C ILE A 144 -0.90 12.16 -10.98
N ASN A 145 -2.20 11.85 -10.98
CA ASN A 145 -3.16 12.28 -9.98
C ASN A 145 -3.66 11.07 -9.20
N ILE A 146 -3.50 11.06 -7.88
CA ILE A 146 -3.98 10.00 -6.99
C ILE A 146 -5.09 10.55 -6.10
N GLY A 147 -6.30 10.05 -6.33
CA GLY A 147 -7.45 10.07 -5.42
C GLY A 147 -7.37 8.88 -4.46
N GLY A 148 -7.90 8.97 -3.23
CA GLY A 148 -8.08 7.77 -2.42
C GLY A 148 -9.03 7.99 -1.27
N ASP A 149 -9.47 6.88 -0.67
CA ASP A 149 -10.26 6.78 0.55
C ASP A 149 -9.62 5.71 1.43
N THR A 150 -9.40 6.00 2.71
CA THR A 150 -8.81 5.02 3.64
C THR A 150 -9.81 3.96 4.08
N GLU A 151 -9.30 2.80 4.47
CA GLU A 151 -10.11 1.73 5.07
C GLU A 151 -10.79 2.15 6.38
N CYS A 152 -11.77 1.36 6.80
CA CYS A 152 -12.41 1.49 8.10
C CYS A 152 -11.40 1.27 9.23
N VAL A 153 -11.32 2.22 10.16
CA VAL A 153 -10.46 2.10 11.35
C VAL A 153 -11.23 2.44 12.63
N LYS A 154 -10.82 1.84 13.75
CA LYS A 154 -11.37 2.14 15.07
C LYS A 154 -11.13 3.61 15.42
N ASN A 155 -12.13 4.27 16.01
CA ASN A 155 -11.97 5.63 16.50
C ASN A 155 -11.80 5.66 18.04
N PRO A 156 -10.56 5.69 18.55
CA PRO A 156 -10.31 5.66 19.99
C PRO A 156 -10.80 6.93 20.71
N GLU A 157 -10.99 8.05 20.00
CA GLU A 157 -11.45 9.33 20.59
C GLU A 157 -12.96 9.36 20.88
N ARG A 158 -13.72 8.37 20.39
CA ARG A 158 -15.15 8.22 20.68
C ARG A 158 -15.47 7.19 21.77
N ALA A 159 -14.47 6.44 22.24
CA ALA A 159 -14.63 5.47 23.32
C ALA A 159 -14.66 6.16 24.70
N THR A 160 -15.65 7.02 24.94
CA THR A 160 -15.92 7.63 26.26
C THR A 160 -17.41 7.79 26.47
#